data_AF-A0A5K1IJ65-F1
#
_entry.id   AF-A0A5K1IJ65-F1
#
_cell.length_a   1.000
_cell.length_b   1.000
_cell.length_c   1.000
_cell.angle_alpha   90.00
_cell.angle_beta   90.00
_cell.angle_gamma   90.00
#
_symmetry.space_group_name_H-M   'P 1'
#
loop_
_entity.id
_entity.type
_entity.pdbx_description
1 polymer ?
#
loop_
_entity_poly.entity_id
_entity_poly.type
_entity_poly.pdbx_seq_one_letter_code
_entity_poly.pdbx_strand_id
1 'polypeptide(L)'
;MPTDDPSLWEIGNYEAFLARRRELLSEKANAILSALYNGKDLGELPATFKQPGAASILDHDDEALSRLSDWLRERGYGHGAANFGVSGMSKTVIVDLAWPDGLQTGLGEPVALMVDSEPEDRSFVTKLGYHVFETPEDLMAFVENDEA
;
A
#
# COMPACT_ATOMS: atom_id res chain seq x y z
N MET A 1 1.71 2.56 23.04
CA MET A 1 2.40 3.86 22.95
C MET A 1 3.87 3.61 22.56
N PRO A 2 4.52 4.46 21.75
CA PRO A 2 5.87 4.21 21.21
C PRO A 2 6.99 4.18 22.26
N THR A 3 6.76 4.77 23.43
CA THR A 3 7.62 4.73 24.63
C THR A 3 6.77 5.16 25.84
N ASP A 4 7.09 4.68 27.04
CA ASP A 4 6.38 5.02 28.29
C ASP A 4 6.78 6.38 28.89
N ASP A 5 7.79 7.06 28.29
CA ASP A 5 8.26 8.38 28.73
C ASP A 5 8.00 9.44 27.64
N PRO A 6 7.01 10.34 27.84
CA PRO A 6 6.69 11.41 26.90
C PRO A 6 7.78 12.48 26.75
N SER A 7 8.70 12.61 27.71
CA SER A 7 9.79 13.60 27.65
C SER A 7 10.84 13.27 26.57
N LEU A 8 10.84 12.03 26.10
CA LEU A 8 11.68 11.55 25.00
C LEU A 8 11.13 11.93 23.62
N TRP A 9 9.93 12.51 23.52
CA TRP A 9 9.31 12.85 22.23
C TRP A 9 9.75 14.23 21.69
N GLU A 10 10.59 14.94 22.44
CA GLU A 10 11.18 16.20 21.98
C GLU A 10 12.32 15.94 20.98
N ILE A 11 12.39 16.76 19.94
CA ILE A 11 13.39 16.65 18.86
C ILE A 11 14.83 16.66 19.41
N GLY A 12 15.08 17.37 20.51
CA GLY A 12 16.38 17.40 21.20
C GLY A 12 16.77 16.10 21.91
N ASN A 13 15.81 15.23 22.20
CA ASN A 13 16.00 13.95 22.91
C ASN A 13 15.85 12.73 21.97
N TYR A 14 15.89 12.94 20.65
CA TYR A 14 15.66 11.87 19.68
C TYR A 14 16.63 10.68 19.82
N GLU A 15 17.90 10.94 20.13
CA GLU A 15 18.89 9.88 20.42
C GLU A 15 18.49 9.04 21.65
N ALA A 16 18.01 9.70 22.71
CA ALA A 16 17.54 9.03 23.91
C ALA A 16 16.24 8.24 23.66
N PHE A 17 15.36 8.75 22.80
CA PHE A 17 14.19 8.04 22.30
C PHE A 17 14.55 6.76 21.55
N LEU A 18 15.50 6.84 20.61
CA LEU A 18 15.97 5.68 19.85
C LEU A 18 16.60 4.62 20.78
N ALA A 19 17.41 5.06 21.74
CA ALA A 19 18.00 4.17 22.75
C ALA A 19 16.93 3.46 23.57
N ARG A 20 15.93 4.20 24.10
CA ARG A 20 14.84 3.63 24.89
C ARG A 20 13.95 2.70 24.08
N ARG A 21 13.66 3.05 22.83
CA ARG A 21 12.91 2.19 21.91
C ARG A 21 13.64 0.88 21.66
N ARG A 22 14.96 0.92 21.44
CA ARG A 22 15.78 -0.28 21.22
C ARG A 22 15.79 -1.19 22.45
N GLU A 23 15.89 -0.61 23.63
CA GLU A 23 15.85 -1.35 24.89
C GLU A 23 14.50 -2.06 25.07
N LEU A 24 13.39 -1.34 24.90
CA LEU A 24 12.04 -1.91 24.97
C LEU A 24 11.82 -3.04 23.97
N LEU A 25 12.28 -2.87 22.73
CA LEU A 25 12.20 -3.91 21.70
C LEU A 25 13.01 -5.15 22.08
N SER A 26 14.21 -4.95 22.61
CA SER A 26 15.08 -6.05 23.05
C SER A 26 14.46 -6.82 24.21
N GLU A 27 13.86 -6.12 25.18
CA GLU A 27 13.16 -6.73 26.30
C GLU A 27 11.98 -7.59 25.84
N LYS A 28 11.13 -7.07 24.94
CA LYS A 28 9.99 -7.82 24.40
C LYS A 28 10.45 -9.01 23.56
N ALA A 29 11.48 -8.85 22.72
CA ALA A 29 12.06 -9.96 21.95
C ALA A 29 12.60 -11.07 22.88
N ASN A 30 13.32 -10.71 23.93
CA ASN A 30 13.82 -11.66 24.92
C ASN A 30 12.70 -12.37 25.68
N ALA A 31 11.61 -11.67 25.99
CA ALA A 31 10.42 -12.27 26.61
C ALA A 31 9.77 -13.32 25.69
N ILE A 32 9.66 -13.02 24.39
CA ILE A 32 9.15 -13.96 23.37
C ILE A 32 10.07 -15.19 23.26
N LEU A 33 11.39 -14.98 23.11
CA LEU A 33 12.37 -16.08 23.04
C LEU A 33 12.35 -16.94 24.29
N SER A 34 12.20 -16.33 25.47
CA SER A 34 12.07 -17.04 26.74
C SER A 34 10.78 -17.85 26.82
N ALA A 35 9.66 -17.32 26.33
CA ALA A 35 8.40 -18.06 26.28
C ALA A 35 8.50 -19.28 25.35
N LEU A 36 9.12 -19.12 24.17
CA LEU A 36 9.40 -20.23 23.25
C LEU A 36 10.29 -21.29 23.89
N TYR A 37 11.37 -20.88 24.57
CA TYR A 37 12.27 -21.81 25.25
C TYR A 37 11.57 -22.62 26.35
N ASN A 38 10.63 -21.99 27.05
CA ASN A 38 9.85 -22.63 28.11
C ASN A 38 8.61 -23.38 27.59
N GLY A 39 8.43 -23.50 26.26
CA GLY A 39 7.30 -24.19 25.65
C GLY A 39 5.94 -23.56 25.96
N LYS A 40 5.90 -22.26 26.27
CA LYS A 40 4.64 -21.53 26.46
C LYS A 40 4.03 -21.20 25.10
N ASP A 41 2.74 -21.49 24.97
CA ASP A 41 1.94 -21.00 23.86
C ASP A 41 1.90 -19.46 23.90
N LEU A 42 2.32 -18.83 22.82
CA LEU A 42 2.42 -17.37 22.70
C LEU A 42 1.10 -16.71 22.26
N GLY A 43 0.02 -17.49 22.09
CA GLY A 43 -1.22 -17.01 21.50
C GLY A 43 -1.04 -16.61 20.02
N GLU A 44 -2.11 -16.06 19.46
CA GLU A 44 -2.13 -15.57 18.08
C GLU A 44 -1.22 -14.34 17.95
N LEU A 45 -0.13 -14.48 17.19
CA LEU A 45 0.70 -13.33 16.83
C LEU A 45 -0.15 -12.39 15.96
N PRO A 46 -0.13 -11.06 16.21
CA PRO A 46 -0.82 -10.13 15.34
C PRO A 46 -0.20 -10.21 13.94
N ALA A 47 -0.95 -10.77 12.99
CA ALA A 47 -0.53 -10.95 11.60
C ALA A 47 -0.40 -9.63 10.84
N THR A 48 -0.81 -8.51 11.43
CA THR A 48 -0.83 -7.20 10.78
C THR A 48 0.10 -6.24 11.50
N PHE A 49 1.27 -6.01 10.91
CA PHE A 49 2.08 -4.84 11.19
C PHE A 49 1.56 -3.67 10.35
N LYS A 50 0.79 -2.76 10.97
CA LYS A 50 0.58 -1.43 10.37
C LYS A 50 1.89 -0.66 10.50
N GLN A 51 2.56 -0.38 9.37
CA GLN A 51 3.75 0.46 9.36
C GLN A 51 3.38 1.86 9.90
N PRO A 52 3.95 2.30 11.03
CA PRO A 52 3.76 3.66 11.52
C PRO A 52 4.64 4.58 10.66
N GLY A 53 4.06 5.08 9.58
CA GLY A 53 4.72 5.82 8.51
C GLY A 53 3.90 5.83 7.22
N ALA A 54 3.10 4.79 7.00
CA ALA A 54 1.90 4.90 6.18
C ALA A 54 0.84 5.60 7.04
N ALA A 55 1.01 6.90 7.26
CA ALA A 55 -0.19 7.72 7.27
C ALA A 55 -0.78 7.52 5.86
N SER A 56 -1.70 6.55 5.70
CA SER A 56 -2.81 6.77 4.78
C SER A 56 -3.35 8.10 5.25
N ILE A 57 -2.97 9.15 4.53
CA ILE A 57 -3.85 10.28 4.36
C ILE A 57 -5.09 9.59 3.82
N LEU A 58 -6.06 9.34 4.70
CA LEU A 58 -7.35 8.79 4.32
C LEU A 58 -8.01 9.93 3.53
N ASP A 59 -7.55 10.14 2.31
CA ASP A 59 -8.23 10.94 1.33
C ASP A 59 -9.47 10.17 0.90
N HIS A 60 -10.48 10.91 0.44
CA HIS A 60 -11.73 10.37 -0.07
C HIS A 60 -11.51 9.28 -1.14
N ASP A 61 -10.37 9.36 -1.82
CA ASP A 61 -9.96 8.48 -2.91
C ASP A 61 -9.61 7.06 -2.42
N ASP A 62 -9.07 6.88 -1.21
CA ASP A 62 -8.73 5.56 -0.64
C ASP A 62 -9.98 4.68 -0.46
N GLU A 63 -11.13 5.26 -0.06
CA GLU A 63 -12.38 4.52 0.08
C GLU A 63 -12.94 4.11 -1.28
N ALA A 64 -12.87 5.00 -2.27
CA ALA A 64 -13.31 4.72 -3.64
C ALA A 64 -12.44 3.64 -4.29
N LEU A 65 -11.12 3.69 -4.11
CA LEU A 65 -10.16 2.68 -4.58
C LEU A 65 -10.37 1.32 -3.92
N SER A 66 -10.65 1.30 -2.61
CA SER A 66 -10.99 0.06 -1.90
C SER A 66 -12.27 -0.57 -2.44
N ARG A 67 -13.33 0.23 -2.66
CA ARG A 67 -14.61 -0.25 -3.22
C ARG A 67 -14.43 -0.79 -4.64
N LEU A 68 -13.64 -0.11 -5.46
CA LEU A 68 -13.30 -0.56 -6.80
C LEU A 68 -12.60 -1.92 -6.78
N SER A 69 -11.61 -2.07 -5.90
CA SER A 69 -10.84 -3.29 -5.75
C SER A 69 -11.70 -4.46 -5.27
N ASP A 70 -12.68 -4.20 -4.39
CA ASP A 70 -13.66 -5.20 -3.96
C ASP A 70 -14.62 -5.59 -5.09
N TRP A 71 -15.13 -4.62 -5.85
CA TRP A 71 -16.02 -4.86 -7.00
C TRP A 71 -15.34 -5.71 -8.08
N LEU A 72 -14.08 -5.40 -8.40
CA LEU A 72 -13.28 -6.18 -9.35
C LEU A 72 -13.07 -7.62 -8.86
N ARG A 73 -12.80 -7.80 -7.57
CA ARG A 73 -12.64 -9.12 -6.96
C ARG A 73 -13.92 -9.95 -7.02
N GLU A 74 -15.09 -9.35 -6.77
CA GLU A 74 -16.38 -10.05 -6.86
C GLU A 74 -16.65 -10.59 -8.27
N ARG A 75 -16.13 -9.92 -9.30
CA ARG A 75 -16.20 -10.35 -10.70
C ARG A 75 -15.03 -11.23 -11.16
N GLY A 76 -14.08 -11.52 -10.25
CA GLY A 76 -12.94 -12.41 -10.52
C GLY A 76 -11.73 -11.74 -11.18
N TYR A 77 -11.68 -10.41 -11.24
CA TYR A 77 -10.51 -9.65 -11.70
C TYR A 77 -9.45 -9.51 -10.61
N GLY A 78 -8.22 -9.18 -11.02
CA GLY A 78 -7.12 -8.95 -10.09
C GLY A 78 -7.34 -7.75 -9.17
N HIS A 79 -6.79 -7.80 -7.95
CA HIS A 79 -6.90 -6.72 -6.95
C HIS A 79 -6.14 -5.43 -7.34
N GLY A 80 -5.22 -5.52 -8.30
CA GLY A 80 -4.32 -4.42 -8.64
C GLY A 80 -3.24 -4.20 -7.57
N ALA A 81 -2.11 -3.65 -7.99
CA ALA A 81 -1.03 -3.24 -7.11
C ALA A 81 -1.25 -1.77 -6.74
N ALA A 82 -1.52 -1.51 -5.46
CA ALA A 82 -1.64 -0.15 -4.94
C ALA A 82 -0.27 0.55 -4.86
N ASN A 83 -0.22 1.87 -5.05
CA ASN A 83 0.99 2.68 -5.00
C ASN A 83 2.14 2.10 -5.87
N PHE A 84 1.80 1.68 -7.09
CA PHE A 84 2.73 0.97 -7.95
C PHE A 84 3.67 1.94 -8.67
N GLY A 85 4.97 1.66 -8.61
CA GLY A 85 5.99 2.46 -9.28
C GLY A 85 6.18 2.06 -10.74
N VAL A 86 5.59 2.83 -11.66
CA VAL A 86 5.84 2.66 -13.11
C VAL A 86 7.15 3.36 -13.47
N SER A 87 8.20 2.57 -13.70
CA SER A 87 9.54 3.06 -14.02
C SER A 87 9.81 3.01 -15.51
N GLY A 88 10.13 4.16 -16.10
CA GLY A 88 10.68 4.23 -17.46
C GLY A 88 12.16 4.60 -17.47
N MET A 89 12.71 4.83 -18.66
CA MET A 89 14.14 5.14 -18.82
C MET A 89 14.57 6.48 -18.20
N SER A 90 13.64 7.43 -18.09
CA SER A 90 13.94 8.81 -17.66
C SER A 90 13.37 9.19 -16.29
N LYS A 91 12.23 8.60 -15.89
CA LYS A 91 11.57 8.88 -14.61
C LYS A 91 10.77 7.66 -14.11
N THR A 92 10.45 7.67 -12.83
CA THR A 92 9.52 6.74 -12.19
C THR A 92 8.33 7.54 -11.68
N VAL A 93 7.13 7.11 -12.03
CA VAL A 93 5.85 7.70 -11.60
C VAL A 93 5.15 6.69 -10.70
N ILE A 94 4.65 7.14 -9.56
CA ILE A 94 3.86 6.31 -8.66
C ILE A 94 2.39 6.49 -9.06
N VAL A 95 1.69 5.38 -9.28
CA VAL A 95 0.27 5.37 -9.62
C VAL A 95 -0.53 4.76 -8.46
N ASP A 96 -1.78 5.19 -8.31
CA ASP A 96 -2.63 4.77 -7.19
C ASP A 96 -2.93 3.28 -7.25
N LEU A 97 -3.31 2.78 -8.43
CA LEU A 97 -3.50 1.36 -8.69
C LEU A 97 -2.96 0.96 -10.06
N ALA A 98 -2.30 -0.20 -10.16
CA ALA A 98 -1.83 -0.74 -11.44
C ALA A 98 -2.12 -2.23 -11.59
N TRP A 99 -2.45 -2.63 -12.81
CA TRP A 99 -2.55 -4.00 -13.27
C TRP A 99 -1.53 -4.22 -14.39
N PRO A 100 -0.26 -4.52 -14.05
CA PRO A 100 0.80 -4.71 -15.03
C PRO A 100 0.54 -5.87 -15.99
N ASP A 101 -0.16 -6.92 -15.53
CA ASP A 101 -0.53 -8.09 -16.33
C ASP A 101 -1.96 -7.99 -16.92
N GLY A 102 -2.55 -6.80 -16.86
CA GLY A 102 -3.94 -6.54 -17.21
C GLY A 102 -4.95 -6.90 -16.10
N LEU A 103 -6.18 -6.42 -16.26
CA LEU A 103 -7.30 -6.68 -15.34
C LEU A 103 -7.56 -8.19 -15.18
N GLN A 104 -7.48 -8.92 -16.29
CA GLN A 104 -7.37 -10.38 -16.33
C GLN A 104 -5.95 -10.76 -16.73
N THR A 105 -5.26 -11.47 -15.85
CA THR A 105 -3.87 -11.89 -16.04
C THR A 105 -3.67 -12.60 -17.38
N GLY A 106 -2.91 -11.97 -18.28
CA GLY A 106 -2.51 -12.55 -19.57
C GLY A 106 -3.54 -12.45 -20.71
N LEU A 107 -4.66 -11.75 -20.50
CA LEU A 107 -5.69 -11.52 -21.53
C LEU A 107 -5.95 -10.03 -21.81
N GLY A 108 -5.55 -9.12 -20.90
CA GLY A 108 -5.78 -7.69 -21.03
C GLY A 108 -4.52 -6.86 -21.26
N GLU A 109 -4.71 -5.65 -21.75
CA GLU A 109 -3.65 -4.63 -21.76
C GLU A 109 -3.35 -4.17 -20.32
N PRO A 110 -2.10 -3.73 -20.02
CA PRO A 110 -1.77 -3.18 -18.72
C PRO A 110 -2.64 -1.96 -18.40
N VAL A 111 -3.22 -1.91 -17.21
CA VAL A 111 -4.11 -0.82 -16.79
C VAL A 111 -3.53 -0.09 -15.59
N ALA A 112 -3.68 1.23 -15.55
CA ALA A 112 -3.31 2.06 -14.40
C ALA A 112 -4.44 3.03 -14.08
N LEU A 113 -4.65 3.27 -12.79
CA LEU A 113 -5.56 4.27 -12.25
C LEU A 113 -4.73 5.34 -11.55
N MET A 114 -4.96 6.59 -11.95
CA MET A 114 -4.21 7.76 -11.51
C MET A 114 -5.21 8.90 -11.21
N VAL A 115 -5.60 9.04 -9.95
CA VAL A 115 -6.50 10.08 -9.47
C VAL A 115 -5.71 11.37 -9.22
N ASP A 116 -6.28 12.51 -9.61
CA ASP A 116 -5.69 13.86 -9.44
C ASP A 116 -4.20 14.01 -9.85
N SER A 117 -3.79 13.26 -10.88
CA SER A 117 -2.40 13.24 -11.34
C SER A 117 -2.12 14.24 -12.48
N GLU A 118 -0.88 14.74 -12.55
CA GLU A 118 -0.48 15.68 -13.61
C GLU A 118 -0.59 15.05 -15.02
N PRO A 119 -1.08 15.80 -16.03
CA PRO A 119 -1.28 15.26 -17.37
C PRO A 119 0.03 14.78 -18.05
N GLU A 120 1.18 15.33 -17.64
CA GLU A 120 2.50 14.90 -18.11
C GLU A 120 2.89 13.51 -17.57
N ASP A 121 2.53 13.20 -16.34
CA ASP A 121 2.75 11.89 -15.73
C ASP A 121 1.83 10.84 -16.34
N ARG A 122 0.56 11.17 -16.56
CA ARG A 122 -0.39 10.30 -17.27
C ARG A 122 0.11 9.98 -18.68
N SER A 123 0.50 11.01 -19.43
CA SER A 123 1.06 10.85 -20.78
C SER A 123 2.31 9.98 -20.81
N PHE A 124 3.12 10.02 -19.74
CA PHE A 124 4.30 9.18 -19.62
C PHE A 124 3.93 7.71 -19.36
N VAL A 125 3.01 7.46 -18.43
CA VAL A 125 2.53 6.11 -18.12
C VAL A 125 1.83 5.48 -19.33
N THR A 126 1.04 6.26 -20.08
CA THR A 126 0.44 5.80 -21.34
C THR A 126 1.48 5.43 -22.39
N LYS A 127 2.57 6.19 -22.52
CA LYS A 127 3.68 5.86 -23.44
C LYS A 127 4.41 4.57 -23.07
N LEU A 128 4.34 4.15 -21.81
CA LEU A 128 4.89 2.87 -21.35
C LEU A 128 3.95 1.69 -21.64
N GLY A 129 2.80 1.93 -22.26
CA GLY A 129 1.87 0.89 -22.68
C GLY A 129 0.74 0.60 -21.68
N TYR A 130 0.54 1.48 -20.69
CA TYR A 130 -0.57 1.36 -19.76
C TYR A 130 -1.78 2.17 -20.22
N HIS A 131 -2.97 1.60 -20.11
CA HIS A 131 -4.21 2.34 -20.25
C HIS A 131 -4.51 3.06 -18.93
N VAL A 132 -4.51 4.40 -18.95
CA VAL A 132 -4.59 5.25 -17.75
C VAL A 132 -6.01 5.78 -17.57
N PHE A 133 -6.58 5.56 -16.39
CA PHE A 133 -7.87 6.10 -15.98
C PHE A 133 -7.70 7.19 -14.92
N GLU A 134 -8.60 8.17 -14.92
CA GLU A 134 -8.59 9.30 -13.99
C GLU A 134 -9.52 9.06 -12.79
N THR A 135 -10.57 8.25 -12.98
CA THR A 135 -11.54 7.94 -11.93
C THR A 135 -11.79 6.43 -11.82
N PRO A 136 -12.11 5.93 -10.61
CA PRO A 136 -12.59 4.56 -10.43
C PRO A 136 -13.83 4.23 -11.27
N GLU A 137 -14.69 5.24 -11.48
CA GLU A 137 -15.94 5.12 -12.23
C GLU A 137 -15.68 4.84 -13.72
N ASP A 138 -14.71 5.52 -14.32
CA ASP A 138 -14.31 5.28 -15.71
C ASP A 138 -13.76 3.85 -15.90
N LEU A 139 -13.00 3.35 -14.91
CA LEU A 139 -12.51 1.96 -14.93
C LEU A 139 -13.69 0.97 -14.88
N MET A 140 -14.67 1.19 -14.00
CA MET A 140 -15.85 0.32 -13.92
C MET A 140 -16.64 0.32 -15.22
N ALA A 141 -16.86 1.49 -15.84
CA ALA A 141 -17.55 1.60 -17.11
C ALA A 141 -16.80 0.89 -18.25
N PHE A 142 -15.47 0.94 -18.25
CA PHE A 142 -14.64 0.20 -19.20
C PHE A 142 -14.83 -1.32 -19.05
N VAL A 143 -14.80 -1.84 -17.81
CA VAL A 143 -15.00 -3.26 -17.54
C VAL A 143 -16.40 -3.72 -17.96
N GLU A 144 -17.44 -2.92 -17.69
CA GLU A 144 -18.81 -3.24 -18.12
C GLU A 144 -18.98 -3.24 -19.64
N ASN A 145 -18.22 -2.42 -20.37
CA ASN A 145 -18.28 -2.35 -21.82
C ASN A 145 -17.42 -3.42 -22.51
N ASP A 146 -16.37 -3.92 -21.84
CA ASP A 146 -15.53 -5.03 -22.33
C ASP A 146 -16.21 -6.41 -22.14
N GLU A 147 -17.18 -6.51 -21.22
CA GLU A 147 -18.05 -7.69 -21.04
C GLU A 147 -19.20 -7.80 -22.08
N ALA A 148 -19.37 -6.81 -22.98
CA ALA A 148 -20.45 -6.74 -23.98
C ALA A 148 -20.03 -7.19 -25.40
#